data_AF-A0A0A9HPL6-F1
#
_entry.id   AF-A0A0A9HPL6-F1
#
_cell.length_a   1.000
_cell.length_b   1.000
_cell.length_c   1.000
_cell.angle_alpha   90.00
_cell.angle_beta   90.00
_cell.angle_gamma   90.00
#
_symmetry.space_group_name_H-M   'P 1'
#
loop_
_entity.id
_entity.type
_entity.pdbx_description
1 polymer ?
#
loop_
_entity_poly.entity_id
_entity_poly.type
_entity_poly.pdbx_seq_one_letter_code
_entity_poly.pdbx_strand_id
1 'polypeptide(L)'
;MIVTYAMRAGFAGGVVIDWPHSSKAKKSYLVLTCGPPSLHTSLPKGKGEDGEMCSDDDDDESNDEDGDRTVGIYERNRPKKRQKTKKNSKGKDWLLRKKEQLRRRGHDVPADSKYTGRKRKTYF
;
A
#
# COMPACT_ATOMS: atom_id res chain seq x y z
N MET A 1 9.46 -23.66 4.72
CA MET A 1 8.33 -22.85 5.24
C MET A 1 8.88 -21.76 6.15
N ILE A 2 8.40 -20.51 6.10
CA ILE A 2 8.99 -19.44 6.93
C ILE A 2 8.75 -19.65 8.43
N VAL A 3 7.56 -20.14 8.80
CA VAL A 3 7.18 -20.42 10.20
C VAL A 3 8.10 -21.47 10.83
N THR A 4 8.44 -22.54 10.10
CA THR A 4 9.30 -23.61 10.62
C THR A 4 10.71 -23.11 10.96
N TYR A 5 11.24 -22.13 10.20
CA TYR A 5 12.54 -21.54 10.51
C TYR A 5 12.47 -20.62 11.74
N ALA A 6 11.38 -19.86 11.90
CA ALA A 6 11.18 -19.02 13.09
C ALA A 6 11.11 -19.86 14.37
N MET A 7 10.37 -20.97 14.35
CA MET A 7 10.28 -21.90 15.49
C MET A 7 11.64 -22.53 15.81
N ARG A 8 12.41 -22.93 14.79
CA ARG A 8 13.78 -23.46 14.98
C ARG A 8 14.75 -22.43 15.57
N ALA A 9 14.53 -21.15 15.29
CA ALA A 9 15.31 -20.05 15.86
C ALA A 9 14.86 -19.68 17.28
N GLY A 10 13.86 -20.37 17.85
CA GLY A 10 13.38 -20.12 19.21
C GLY A 10 12.31 -19.03 19.32
N PHE A 11 11.72 -18.59 18.20
CA PHE A 11 10.56 -17.71 18.23
C PHE A 11 9.28 -18.53 18.45
N ALA A 12 8.41 -18.04 19.33
CA ALA A 12 7.02 -18.51 19.46
C ALA A 12 6.07 -17.60 18.66
N GLY A 13 4.90 -18.10 18.25
CA GLY A 13 3.91 -17.32 17.53
C GLY A 13 3.31 -18.04 16.32
N GLY A 14 2.83 -17.28 15.34
CA GLY A 14 2.04 -17.81 14.23
C GLY A 14 1.77 -16.80 13.11
N VAL A 15 0.97 -17.23 12.13
CA VAL A 15 0.58 -16.39 10.99
C VAL A 15 -0.84 -15.89 11.20
N VAL A 16 -1.03 -14.58 11.13
CA VAL A 16 -2.34 -13.93 11.17
C VAL A 16 -2.71 -13.49 9.76
N ILE A 17 -3.94 -13.81 9.33
CA ILE A 17 -4.41 -13.51 7.98
C ILE A 17 -5.63 -12.59 8.07
N ASP A 18 -5.51 -11.40 7.50
CA ASP A 18 -6.66 -10.52 7.27
C ASP A 18 -7.39 -10.98 6.00
N TRP A 19 -8.72 -10.89 6.01
CA TRP A 19 -9.59 -11.21 4.88
C TRP A 19 -9.29 -12.58 4.26
N PRO A 20 -9.47 -13.69 5.00
CA PRO A 20 -9.09 -15.03 4.56
C PRO A 20 -9.79 -15.46 3.26
N HIS A 21 -10.98 -14.91 2.97
CA HIS A 21 -11.78 -15.21 1.79
C HIS A 21 -11.50 -14.29 0.58
N SER A 22 -10.78 -13.18 0.74
CA SER A 22 -10.51 -12.23 -0.36
C SER A 22 -9.14 -12.45 -0.98
N SER A 23 -9.06 -12.82 -2.26
CA SER A 23 -7.77 -12.93 -2.96
C SER A 23 -7.09 -11.57 -3.21
N LYS A 24 -7.88 -10.47 -3.21
CA LYS A 24 -7.40 -9.11 -3.48
C LYS A 24 -6.99 -8.35 -2.22
N ALA A 25 -7.70 -8.59 -1.11
CA ALA A 25 -7.47 -7.89 0.16
C ALA A 25 -6.73 -8.74 1.21
N LYS A 26 -6.47 -10.02 0.92
CA LYS A 26 -5.73 -10.90 1.84
C LYS A 26 -4.33 -10.36 2.12
N LYS A 27 -4.05 -10.18 3.40
CA LYS A 27 -2.73 -9.82 3.93
C LYS A 27 -2.33 -10.86 4.97
N SER A 28 -1.10 -11.37 4.88
CA SER A 28 -0.55 -12.34 5.82
C SER A 28 0.55 -11.69 6.64
N TYR A 29 0.43 -11.77 7.97
CA TYR A 29 1.39 -11.23 8.92
C TYR A 29 2.01 -12.39 9.70
N LEU A 30 3.33 -12.40 9.83
CA LEU A 30 4.05 -13.35 10.67
C LEU A 30 4.31 -12.66 12.01
N VAL A 31 3.62 -13.10 13.06
CA VAL A 31 3.72 -12.53 14.41
C VAL A 31 4.59 -13.44 15.24
N LEU A 32 5.73 -12.92 15.71
CA LEU A 32 6.73 -13.66 16.47
C LEU A 32 6.97 -12.99 17.82
N THR A 33 7.08 -13.78 18.87
CA THR A 33 7.49 -13.38 20.21
C THR A 33 8.81 -14.07 20.56
N CYS A 34 9.75 -13.32 21.12
CA CYS A 34 11.00 -13.86 21.67
C CYS A 34 10.89 -13.99 23.20
N GLY A 35 11.51 -15.03 23.77
CA GLY A 35 11.53 -15.29 25.21
C GLY A 35 10.91 -16.64 25.58
N PRO A 36 10.91 -17.00 26.88
CA PRO A 36 10.26 -18.21 27.36
C PRO A 36 8.81 -18.22 26.89
N PRO A 37 8.25 -19.38 26.50
CA PRO A 37 6.84 -19.47 26.10
C PRO A 37 5.98 -19.17 27.33
N SER A 38 5.71 -17.88 27.57
CA SER A 38 4.76 -17.47 28.58
C SER A 38 3.39 -17.98 28.11
N LEU A 39 2.62 -18.55 29.03
CA LEU A 39 1.26 -19.04 28.77
C LEU A 39 0.31 -17.97 28.20
N HIS A 40 0.76 -16.71 28.11
CA HIS A 40 -0.02 -15.52 27.83
C HIS A 40 0.33 -14.83 26.49
N THR A 41 0.98 -15.53 25.56
CA THR A 41 1.12 -15.04 24.17
C THR A 41 -0.16 -15.38 23.40
N SER A 42 -1.16 -14.50 23.45
CA SER A 42 -2.29 -14.54 22.53
C SER A 42 -1.90 -13.94 21.18
N LEU A 43 -2.21 -14.64 20.09
CA LEU A 43 -2.04 -14.08 18.75
C LEU A 43 -3.16 -13.07 18.48
N PRO A 44 -2.88 -11.91 17.85
CA PRO A 44 -3.93 -10.97 17.50
C PRO A 44 -4.90 -11.60 16.49
N LYS A 45 -6.20 -11.35 16.67
CA LYS A 45 -7.23 -11.80 15.74
C LYS A 45 -7.07 -11.02 14.42
N GLY A 46 -7.02 -11.73 13.29
CA GLY A 46 -6.97 -11.11 11.97
C GLY A 46 -8.27 -10.36 11.68
N LYS A 47 -8.20 -9.27 10.91
CA LYS A 47 -9.39 -8.51 10.51
C LYS A 47 -10.26 -9.35 9.56
N GLY A 48 -11.52 -9.53 9.95
CA GLY A 48 -12.54 -10.29 9.25
C GLY A 48 -13.83 -9.47 9.06
N GLU A 49 -14.74 -10.00 8.25
CA GLU A 49 -15.97 -9.37 7.76
C GLU A 49 -16.97 -9.00 8.88
N ASP A 50 -16.77 -9.56 10.07
CA ASP A 50 -17.44 -9.31 11.33
C ASP A 50 -16.83 -8.08 12.06
N GLY A 51 -17.06 -6.92 11.44
CA GLY A 51 -17.39 -5.66 12.12
C GLY A 51 -16.28 -4.95 12.88
N GLU A 52 -15.48 -4.15 12.16
CA GLU A 52 -15.16 -2.74 12.50
C GLU A 52 -14.80 -2.02 11.19
N MET A 53 -15.80 -1.40 10.54
CA MET A 53 -15.55 -0.37 9.55
C MET A 53 -15.04 0.85 10.31
N CYS A 54 -13.74 1.13 10.28
CA CYS A 54 -13.26 2.46 10.66
C CYS A 54 -13.87 3.45 9.67
N SER A 55 -14.82 4.26 10.14
CA SER A 55 -15.24 5.48 9.48
C SER A 55 -14.01 6.37 9.34
N ASP A 56 -13.73 6.74 8.10
CA ASP A 56 -12.77 7.79 7.76
C ASP A 56 -13.46 9.12 8.11
N ASP A 57 -13.40 9.50 9.39
CA ASP A 57 -13.78 10.83 9.87
C ASP A 57 -12.85 11.25 11.01
N ASP A 58 -12.64 12.56 11.05
CA ASP A 58 -11.86 13.38 11.97
C ASP A 58 -10.33 13.39 11.79
N ASP A 59 -9.75 14.47 11.24
CA ASP A 59 -9.55 15.81 11.82
C ASP A 59 -8.41 15.88 12.84
N ASP A 60 -7.70 16.99 12.71
CA ASP A 60 -6.49 17.39 13.42
C ASP A 60 -6.79 17.67 14.91
N GLU A 61 -6.10 17.01 15.86
CA GLU A 61 -5.56 17.70 17.03
C GLU A 61 -4.59 16.85 17.86
N SER A 62 -3.55 17.52 18.33
CA SER A 62 -2.46 17.09 19.20
C SER A 62 -2.91 16.68 20.61
N ASN A 63 -2.32 15.60 21.14
CA ASN A 63 -2.02 15.51 22.58
C ASN A 63 -0.82 14.57 22.85
N ASP A 64 0.11 15.06 23.67
CA ASP A 64 1.33 14.41 24.13
C ASP A 64 1.08 13.32 25.20
N GLU A 65 2.12 12.51 25.42
CA GLU A 65 2.37 11.57 26.53
C GLU A 65 1.49 10.31 26.64
N ASP A 66 2.06 9.16 26.24
CA ASP A 66 2.48 8.11 27.18
C ASP A 66 3.03 6.89 26.42
N GLY A 67 3.98 6.18 27.05
CA GLY A 67 4.87 5.22 26.41
C GLY A 67 4.19 4.10 25.63
N ASP A 68 4.29 4.16 24.30
CA ASP A 68 4.04 3.01 23.44
C ASP A 68 5.37 2.44 22.94
N ARG A 69 5.55 1.14 23.15
CA ARG A 69 6.67 0.37 22.61
C ARG A 69 6.45 0.23 21.12
N THR A 70 6.71 1.30 20.38
CA THR A 70 6.65 1.31 18.93
C THR A 70 7.72 0.38 18.42
N VAL A 71 7.32 -0.85 18.09
CA VAL A 71 8.10 -1.76 17.27
C VAL A 71 8.45 -1.00 15.99
N GLY A 72 9.71 -0.58 15.89
CA GLY A 72 10.21 0.10 14.69
C GLY A 72 10.00 -0.81 13.49
N ILE A 73 8.98 -0.52 12.69
CA ILE A 73 8.76 -1.18 11.41
C ILE A 73 9.90 -0.70 10.51
N TYR A 74 11.04 -1.38 10.57
CA TYR A 74 12.00 -1.35 9.48
C TYR A 74 11.34 -2.08 8.32
N GLU A 75 10.49 -1.36 7.58
CA GLU A 75 10.10 -1.79 6.26
C GLU A 75 11.40 -2.08 5.52
N ARG A 76 11.63 -3.36 5.22
CA ARG A 76 12.63 -3.76 4.23
C ARG A 76 12.08 -3.28 2.89
N ASN A 77 12.19 -1.97 2.67
CA ASN A 77 12.05 -1.30 1.39
C ASN A 77 13.22 -1.74 0.51
N ARG A 78 13.32 -3.04 0.23
CA ARG A 78 13.94 -3.50 -1.00
C ARG A 78 12.88 -3.24 -2.05
N PRO A 79 13.01 -2.20 -2.89
CA PRO A 79 12.09 -2.03 -4.00
C PRO A 79 12.21 -3.29 -4.84
N LYS A 80 11.22 -4.19 -4.73
CA LYS A 80 11.01 -5.21 -5.75
C LYS A 80 10.96 -4.40 -7.03
N LYS A 81 11.90 -4.62 -7.95
CA LYS A 81 11.79 -4.10 -9.31
C LYS A 81 10.47 -4.65 -9.82
N ARG A 82 9.39 -3.89 -9.64
CA ARG A 82 8.11 -4.11 -10.27
C ARG A 82 8.52 -4.23 -11.72
N GLN A 83 8.38 -5.41 -12.30
CA GLN A 83 8.42 -5.55 -13.73
C GLN A 83 7.47 -4.46 -14.21
N LYS A 84 8.03 -3.37 -14.77
CA LYS A 84 7.25 -2.27 -15.29
C LYS A 84 6.50 -2.91 -16.44
N THR A 85 5.31 -3.45 -16.16
CA THR A 85 4.24 -3.39 -17.12
C THR A 85 4.22 -1.90 -17.46
N LYS A 86 4.71 -1.57 -18.66
CA LYS A 86 4.60 -0.25 -19.24
C LYS A 86 3.10 -0.03 -19.47
N LYS A 87 2.32 0.05 -18.40
CA LYS A 87 1.00 0.65 -18.43
C LYS A 87 1.33 2.12 -18.57
N ASN A 88 1.54 2.54 -19.82
CA ASN A 88 1.95 3.87 -20.23
C ASN A 88 1.22 4.85 -19.34
N SER A 89 1.96 5.44 -18.41
CA SER A 89 1.47 6.41 -17.48
C SER A 89 0.94 7.55 -18.34
N LYS A 90 -0.38 7.62 -18.43
CA LYS A 90 -1.17 8.69 -19.04
C LYS A 90 -1.00 8.76 -20.57
N GLY A 91 -1.83 7.99 -21.27
CA GLY A 91 -1.96 8.03 -22.73
C GLY A 91 -2.58 9.32 -23.26
N LYS A 92 -2.90 9.34 -24.56
CA LYS A 92 -3.49 10.50 -25.27
C LYS A 92 -4.72 11.06 -24.54
N ASP A 93 -5.56 10.21 -23.98
CA ASP A 93 -6.79 10.61 -23.27
C ASP A 93 -6.52 11.48 -22.04
N TRP A 94 -5.42 11.22 -21.34
CA TRP A 94 -5.04 12.04 -20.19
C TRP A 94 -4.60 13.45 -20.62
N LEU A 95 -3.92 13.58 -21.76
CA LEU A 95 -3.56 14.88 -22.34
C LEU A 95 -4.81 15.67 -22.73
N LEU A 96 -5.78 15.02 -23.40
CA LEU A 96 -7.05 15.65 -23.78
C LEU A 96 -7.81 16.13 -22.54
N ARG A 97 -7.91 15.31 -21.48
CA ARG A 97 -8.56 15.69 -20.23
C ARG A 97 -7.90 16.90 -19.56
N LYS A 98 -6.57 17.01 -19.62
CA LYS A 98 -5.83 18.16 -19.09
C LYS A 98 -6.07 19.42 -19.91
N LYS A 99 -6.09 19.31 -21.25
CA LYS A 99 -6.40 20.44 -22.15
C LYS A 99 -7.83 20.95 -21.89
N GLU A 100 -8.79 20.04 -21.76
CA GLU A 100 -10.18 20.35 -21.39
C GLU A 100 -10.27 21.08 -20.04
N GLN A 101 -9.56 20.59 -19.02
CA GLN A 101 -9.54 21.24 -17.70
C GLN A 101 -8.96 22.66 -17.76
N LEU A 102 -7.90 22.88 -18.55
CA LEU A 102 -7.30 24.21 -18.74
C LEU A 102 -8.23 25.15 -19.51
N ARG A 103 -8.95 24.66 -20.53
CA ARG A 103 -9.99 25.44 -21.24
C ARG A 103 -11.10 25.89 -20.29
N ARG A 104 -11.60 24.99 -19.42
CA ARG A 104 -12.62 25.33 -18.41
C ARG A 104 -12.14 26.37 -17.40
N ARG A 105 -10.84 26.41 -17.14
CA ARG A 105 -10.20 27.41 -16.26
C ARG A 105 -9.91 28.74 -16.98
N GLY A 106 -10.27 28.86 -18.27
CA GLY A 106 -10.09 30.09 -19.06
C GLY A 106 -8.65 30.32 -19.54
N HIS A 107 -7.78 29.32 -19.49
CA HIS A 107 -6.44 29.44 -20.07
C HIS A 107 -6.48 29.28 -21.59
N ASP A 108 -5.58 29.98 -22.30
CA ASP A 108 -5.37 29.77 -23.73
C ASP A 108 -4.69 28.42 -23.97
N VAL A 109 -5.40 27.51 -24.63
CA VAL A 109 -4.99 26.12 -24.87
C VAL A 109 -5.08 25.81 -26.36
N PRO A 110 -3.98 25.34 -26.99
CA PRO A 110 -3.98 24.99 -28.41
C PRO A 110 -5.07 23.98 -28.79
N ALA A 111 -5.59 24.07 -30.01
CA ALA A 111 -6.57 23.12 -30.55
C ALA A 111 -6.04 21.67 -30.56
N ASP A 112 -6.95 20.71 -30.52
CA ASP A 112 -6.60 19.28 -30.58
C ASP A 112 -6.35 18.86 -32.02
N SER A 113 -5.16 18.30 -32.29
CA SER A 113 -4.81 17.77 -33.61
C SER A 113 -4.62 16.26 -33.59
N LYS A 114 -4.66 15.63 -34.78
CA LYS A 114 -4.42 14.18 -34.95
C LYS A 114 -3.04 13.72 -34.43
N TYR A 115 -2.10 14.65 -34.26
CA TYR A 115 -0.74 14.39 -33.78
C TYR A 115 -0.56 14.60 -32.26
N THR A 116 -1.61 14.97 -31.53
CA THR A 116 -1.55 15.18 -30.08
C THR A 116 -1.15 13.89 -29.34
N GLY A 117 -0.12 13.97 -28.49
CA GLY A 117 0.38 12.83 -27.71
C GLY A 117 1.18 11.79 -28.51
N ARG A 118 1.45 12.02 -29.80
CA ARG A 118 2.26 11.11 -30.63
C ARG A 118 3.75 11.36 -30.43
N LYS A 119 4.55 10.29 -30.36
CA LYS A 119 6.02 10.38 -30.31
C LYS A 119 6.52 11.08 -31.58
N ARG A 120 7.29 12.16 -31.42
CA ARG A 120 7.96 12.86 -32.53
C ARG A 120 9.33 12.25 -32.77
N LYS A 121 9.74 12.15 -34.04
CA LYS A 121 11.10 11.69 -34.40
C LYS A 121 12.09 12.79 -33.99
N THR A 122 13.15 12.42 -33.31
CA THR A 122 14.27 13.33 -33.07
C THR A 122 15.01 13.50 -34.39
N TYR A 123 15.11 14.73 -34.88
CA TYR A 123 15.99 15.05 -36.00
C TYR A 123 17.35 15.39 -35.39
N PHE A 124 18.15 14.36 -35.17
CA PHE A 124 19.57 14.40 -34.84
C PHE A 124 20.20 13.16 -35.47
#